data_AF-A0A970DPY5-F1
#
_entry.id   AF-A0A970DPY5-F1
#
_cell.length_a   1.000
_cell.length_b   1.000
_cell.length_c   1.000
_cell.angle_alpha   90.00
_cell.angle_beta   90.00
_cell.angle_gamma   90.00
#
_symmetry.space_group_name_H-M   'P 1'
#
loop_
_entity.id
_entity.type
_entity.pdbx_description
1 polymer ?
#
loop_
_entity_poly.entity_id
_entity_poly.type
_entity_poly.pdbx_seq_one_letter_code
_entity_poly.pdbx_strand_id
1 'polypeptide(L)'
;MKITCDVIKDLLPLYVENMLSDDSVSIVKEHLEQCQECKALLKDMQSSTPIPANSDSSPLLKIKAGLRKKKIQIGIFSALISIIIFVITMLYLTAPEYHYYGDGSIRINEIENGLLMVNFNDNVYGYDIEKVPTEDGTGYEYYITTWNSIWHRLIKKSSKDNIILNPDGERVVAVYFYQAYGNEDKLIYGETAHEGVVSTQPRLAQNYYAFFALVLAIICGVIMFINRDNSKLLNKTLKVFLLPVSYLLAHLIVTVFTKKIFNVMKSLYAIWLLTILLYLAYLMVANYMEQYKNKKN
;
A
#
# COMPACT_ATOMS: atom_id res chain seq x y z
N MET A 1 28.09 -81.22 -0.47
CA MET A 1 26.67 -81.05 -0.85
C MET A 1 26.66 -80.15 -2.07
N LYS A 2 26.16 -80.59 -3.24
CA LYS A 2 26.17 -79.74 -4.43
C LYS A 2 25.11 -78.66 -4.28
N ILE A 3 25.51 -77.40 -4.26
CA ILE A 3 24.58 -76.28 -4.21
C ILE A 3 23.91 -76.15 -5.58
N THR A 4 22.60 -76.01 -5.58
CA THR A 4 21.79 -75.95 -6.80
C THR A 4 21.93 -74.61 -7.49
N CYS A 5 21.72 -74.59 -8.81
CA CYS A 5 21.79 -73.36 -9.59
C CYS A 5 20.77 -72.31 -9.12
N ASP A 6 19.62 -72.72 -8.58
CA ASP A 6 18.58 -71.79 -8.13
C ASP A 6 19.05 -70.95 -6.93
N VAL A 7 19.72 -71.58 -5.96
CA VAL A 7 20.31 -70.87 -4.82
C VAL A 7 21.38 -69.89 -5.29
N ILE A 8 22.16 -70.24 -6.30
CA ILE A 8 23.19 -69.35 -6.85
C ILE A 8 22.56 -68.19 -7.60
N LYS A 9 21.49 -68.42 -8.37
CA LYS A 9 20.73 -67.38 -9.07
C LYS A 9 20.16 -66.35 -8.10
N ASP A 10 19.67 -66.78 -6.93
CA ASP A 10 19.16 -65.88 -5.89
C ASP A 10 20.28 -65.03 -5.25
N LEU A 11 21.50 -65.58 -5.16
CA LEU A 11 22.67 -64.89 -4.59
C LEU A 11 23.41 -63.99 -5.58
N LEU A 12 23.25 -64.19 -6.89
CA LEU A 12 23.98 -63.46 -7.94
C LEU A 12 23.80 -61.92 -7.89
N PRO A 13 22.59 -61.37 -7.65
CA PRO A 13 22.42 -59.91 -7.54
C PRO A 13 23.25 -59.31 -6.39
N LEU A 14 23.21 -59.95 -5.21
CA LEU A 14 23.97 -59.53 -4.04
C LEU A 14 25.48 -59.72 -4.24
N TYR A 15 25.89 -60.73 -5.01
CA TYR A 15 27.28 -60.95 -5.42
C TYR A 15 27.79 -59.81 -6.32
N VAL A 16 26.97 -59.35 -7.28
CA VAL A 16 27.32 -58.20 -8.16
C VAL A 16 27.44 -56.90 -7.36
N GLU A 17 26.61 -56.72 -6.33
CA GLU A 17 26.63 -55.56 -5.43
C GLU A 17 27.71 -55.64 -4.32
N ASN A 18 28.52 -56.71 -4.28
CA ASN A 18 29.51 -56.99 -3.22
C ASN A 18 28.93 -56.97 -1.79
N MET A 19 27.71 -57.48 -1.62
CA MET A 19 27.00 -57.51 -0.33
C MET A 19 26.95 -58.90 0.34
N LEU A 20 27.72 -59.87 -0.17
CA LEU A 20 27.82 -61.21 0.40
C LEU A 20 29.00 -61.32 1.38
N SER A 21 28.88 -62.21 2.37
CA SER A 21 30.00 -62.58 3.25
C SER A 21 31.07 -63.38 2.48
N ASP A 22 32.32 -63.37 2.96
CA ASP A 22 33.46 -64.03 2.30
C ASP A 22 33.23 -65.54 2.07
N ASP A 23 32.57 -66.21 3.01
CA ASP A 23 32.18 -67.62 2.91
C ASP A 23 31.19 -67.84 1.75
N SER A 24 30.20 -66.96 1.63
CA SER A 24 29.17 -67.02 0.58
C SER A 24 29.75 -66.67 -0.79
N VAL A 25 30.72 -65.75 -0.85
CA VAL A 25 31.46 -65.39 -2.06
C VAL A 25 32.24 -66.58 -2.59
N SER A 26 32.89 -67.33 -1.71
CA SER A 26 33.68 -68.51 -2.07
C SER A 26 32.80 -69.61 -2.68
N ILE A 27 31.62 -69.82 -2.10
CA ILE A 27 30.59 -70.76 -2.59
C ILE A 27 30.11 -70.39 -4.01
N VAL A 28 29.80 -69.11 -4.24
CA VAL A 28 29.33 -68.65 -5.56
C VAL A 28 30.44 -68.80 -6.61
N LYS A 29 31.70 -68.48 -6.27
CA LYS A 29 32.85 -68.65 -7.17
C LYS A 29 33.06 -70.11 -7.58
N GLU A 30 33.05 -71.03 -6.63
CA GLU A 30 33.22 -72.47 -6.90
C GLU A 30 32.14 -72.99 -7.85
N HIS A 31 30.89 -72.54 -7.68
CA HIS A 31 29.81 -72.92 -8.58
C HIS A 31 29.92 -72.29 -9.98
N LEU A 32 30.37 -71.04 -10.08
CA LEU A 32 30.57 -70.34 -11.36
C LEU A 32 31.70 -70.95 -12.22
N GLU A 33 32.66 -71.63 -11.60
CA GLU A 33 33.69 -72.40 -12.32
C GLU A 33 33.12 -73.64 -13.01
N GLN A 34 32.09 -74.24 -12.41
CA GLN A 34 31.52 -75.52 -12.86
C GLN A 34 30.21 -75.36 -13.68
N CYS A 35 29.56 -74.19 -13.63
CA CYS A 35 28.25 -73.96 -14.25
C CYS A 35 28.28 -72.81 -15.28
N GLN A 36 28.11 -73.16 -16.57
CA GLN A 36 28.15 -72.21 -17.67
C GLN A 36 26.89 -71.32 -17.75
N GLU A 37 25.73 -71.82 -17.29
CA GLU A 37 24.47 -71.06 -17.26
C GLU A 37 24.54 -69.89 -16.25
N CYS A 38 24.99 -70.17 -15.02
CA CYS A 38 25.13 -69.14 -13.99
C CYS A 38 26.18 -68.09 -14.37
N LYS A 39 27.23 -68.50 -15.10
CA LYS A 39 28.26 -67.59 -15.63
C LYS A 39 27.73 -66.67 -16.73
N ALA A 40 26.85 -67.17 -17.59
CA ALA A 40 26.17 -66.35 -18.60
C ALA A 40 25.23 -65.32 -17.94
N LEU A 41 24.49 -65.73 -16.91
CA LEU A 41 23.59 -64.85 -16.16
C LEU A 41 24.34 -63.74 -15.40
N LEU A 42 25.46 -64.06 -14.75
CA LEU A 42 26.33 -63.06 -14.12
C LEU A 42 26.81 -62.01 -15.13
N LYS A 43 27.22 -62.46 -16.33
CA LYS A 43 27.72 -61.56 -17.38
C LYS A 43 26.62 -60.65 -17.90
N ASP A 44 25.39 -61.16 -18.02
CA ASP A 44 24.21 -60.37 -18.39
C ASP A 44 23.95 -59.27 -17.35
N MET A 45 23.95 -59.61 -16.06
CA MET A 45 23.77 -58.68 -14.94
C MET A 45 24.90 -57.64 -14.81
N GLN A 46 26.15 -58.00 -15.15
CA GLN A 46 27.28 -57.07 -15.18
C GLN A 46 27.28 -56.16 -16.42
N SER A 47 26.61 -56.58 -17.50
CA SER A 47 26.50 -55.79 -18.74
C SER A 47 25.49 -54.65 -18.63
N SER A 48 24.50 -54.76 -17.74
CA SER A 48 23.69 -53.63 -17.26
C SER A 48 24.54 -52.71 -16.37
N THR A 49 25.41 -51.94 -17.02
CA THR A 49 26.30 -50.94 -16.41
C THR A 49 25.48 -49.85 -15.70
N PRO A 50 26.06 -49.17 -14.70
CA PRO A 50 25.35 -48.44 -13.67
C PRO A 50 24.55 -47.28 -14.24
N ILE A 51 23.33 -47.12 -13.73
CA ILE A 51 22.49 -45.94 -13.96
C ILE A 51 23.35 -44.72 -13.62
N PRO A 52 23.66 -43.81 -14.56
CA PRO A 52 24.43 -42.64 -14.25
C PRO A 52 23.63 -41.80 -13.25
N ALA A 53 24.21 -41.57 -12.07
CA ALA A 53 23.72 -40.61 -11.08
C ALA A 53 23.91 -39.16 -11.58
N ASN A 54 23.60 -38.88 -12.84
CA ASN A 54 23.41 -37.51 -13.31
C ASN A 54 22.01 -37.09 -12.88
N SER A 55 21.90 -36.76 -11.59
CA SER A 55 20.84 -35.91 -11.07
C SER A 55 21.03 -34.51 -11.66
N ASP A 56 20.69 -34.36 -12.93
CA ASP A 56 20.56 -33.06 -13.57
C ASP A 56 19.33 -32.39 -12.92
N SER A 57 19.52 -31.86 -11.73
CA SER A 57 18.52 -31.21 -10.88
C SER A 57 18.19 -29.80 -11.37
N SER A 58 18.82 -29.37 -12.47
CA SER A 58 18.59 -28.11 -13.15
C SER A 58 17.11 -27.82 -13.49
N PRO A 59 16.23 -28.80 -13.85
CA PRO A 59 14.80 -28.55 -14.03
C PRO A 59 14.09 -28.30 -12.70
N LEU A 60 14.44 -29.03 -11.64
CA LEU A 60 13.85 -28.88 -10.31
C LEU A 60 14.23 -27.54 -9.67
N LEU A 61 15.47 -27.08 -9.87
CA LEU A 61 15.93 -25.76 -9.45
C LEU A 61 15.17 -24.64 -10.18
N LYS A 62 14.91 -24.78 -11.50
CA LYS A 62 14.09 -23.83 -12.27
C LYS A 62 12.64 -23.80 -11.78
N ILE A 63 12.05 -24.95 -11.47
CA ILE A 63 10.69 -25.06 -10.91
C ILE A 63 10.63 -24.41 -9.52
N LYS A 64 11.58 -24.73 -8.63
CA LYS A 64 11.68 -24.16 -7.28
C LYS A 64 11.86 -22.63 -7.32
N ALA A 65 12.70 -22.13 -8.23
CA ALA A 65 12.91 -20.70 -8.43
C ALA A 65 11.64 -20.00 -8.94
N GLY A 66 10.91 -20.61 -9.89
CA GLY A 66 9.63 -20.10 -10.39
C GLY A 66 8.55 -20.05 -9.30
N LEU A 67 8.44 -21.10 -8.48
CA LEU A 67 7.52 -21.14 -7.34
C LEU A 67 7.89 -20.10 -6.27
N ARG A 68 9.19 -19.93 -5.97
CA ARG A 68 9.66 -18.91 -5.02
C ARG A 68 9.34 -17.49 -5.51
N LYS A 69 9.57 -17.19 -6.79
CA LYS A 69 9.19 -15.90 -7.40
C LYS A 69 7.71 -15.61 -7.26
N LYS A 70 6.83 -16.58 -7.54
CA LYS A 70 5.37 -16.42 -7.37
C LYS A 70 4.97 -16.19 -5.92
N LYS A 71 5.54 -16.95 -4.98
CA LYS A 71 5.29 -16.74 -3.53
C LYS A 71 5.70 -15.34 -3.09
N ILE A 72 6.86 -14.85 -3.54
CA ILE A 72 7.32 -13.49 -3.22
C ILE A 72 6.39 -12.44 -3.85
N GLN A 73 5.98 -12.59 -5.11
CA GLN A 73 5.05 -11.67 -5.77
C GLN A 73 3.71 -11.57 -5.04
N ILE A 74 3.13 -12.71 -4.64
CA ILE A 74 1.88 -12.75 -3.85
C ILE A 74 2.10 -12.08 -2.48
N GLY A 75 3.22 -12.34 -1.82
CA GLY A 75 3.57 -11.70 -0.55
C GLY A 75 3.66 -10.18 -0.66
N ILE A 76 4.35 -9.67 -1.69
CA ILE A 76 4.47 -8.22 -1.94
C ILE A 76 3.10 -7.61 -2.25
N PHE A 77 2.28 -8.26 -3.07
CA PHE A 77 0.95 -7.78 -3.41
C PHE A 77 0.03 -7.72 -2.19
N SER A 78 0.06 -8.77 -1.35
CA SER A 78 -0.68 -8.80 -0.08
C SER A 78 -0.22 -7.68 0.86
N ALA A 79 1.10 -7.48 1.00
CA ALA A 79 1.64 -6.39 1.83
C ALA A 79 1.21 -5.02 1.31
N LEU A 80 1.21 -4.82 -0.01
CA LEU A 80 0.79 -3.57 -0.63
C LEU A 80 -0.69 -3.26 -0.36
N ILE A 81 -1.58 -4.26 -0.48
CA ILE A 81 -3.00 -4.11 -0.14
C ILE A 81 -3.17 -3.74 1.34
N SER A 82 -2.45 -4.41 2.24
CA SER A 82 -2.49 -4.10 3.67
C SER A 82 -2.06 -2.65 3.95
N ILE A 83 -1.03 -2.15 3.26
CA ILE A 83 -0.59 -0.75 3.36
C ILE A 83 -1.69 0.19 2.87
N ILE A 84 -2.35 -0.11 1.74
CA ILE A 84 -3.45 0.73 1.21
C ILE A 84 -4.58 0.83 2.25
N ILE A 85 -5.02 -0.31 2.80
CA ILE A 85 -6.10 -0.35 3.80
C ILE A 85 -5.68 0.43 5.06
N PHE A 86 -4.45 0.26 5.52
CA PHE A 86 -3.91 0.98 6.66
C PHE A 86 -3.89 2.50 6.43
N VAL A 87 -3.43 2.96 5.26
CA VAL A 87 -3.42 4.38 4.89
C VAL A 87 -4.84 4.94 4.89
N ILE A 88 -5.80 4.27 4.24
CA ILE A 88 -7.20 4.69 4.22
C ILE A 88 -7.77 4.79 5.64
N THR A 89 -7.47 3.82 6.49
CA THR A 89 -7.92 3.78 7.89
C THR A 89 -7.34 4.95 8.68
N MET A 90 -6.04 5.22 8.55
CA MET A 90 -5.39 6.36 9.20
C MET A 90 -5.90 7.71 8.71
N LEU A 91 -6.19 7.83 7.41
CA LEU A 91 -6.79 9.04 6.85
C LEU A 91 -8.17 9.31 7.46
N TYR A 92 -8.98 8.26 7.63
CA TYR A 92 -10.29 8.38 8.27
C TYR A 92 -10.17 8.74 9.75
N LEU A 93 -9.30 8.05 10.51
CA LEU A 93 -9.15 8.30 11.94
C LEU A 93 -8.58 9.69 12.27
N THR A 94 -7.70 10.22 11.41
CA THR A 94 -7.07 11.54 11.59
C THR A 94 -7.77 12.67 10.85
N ALA A 95 -8.96 12.42 10.28
CA ALA A 95 -9.73 13.45 9.61
C ALA A 95 -10.24 14.49 10.64
N PRO A 96 -10.02 15.80 10.42
CA PRO A 96 -10.60 16.86 11.25
C PRO A 96 -12.12 16.80 11.30
N GLU A 97 -12.64 16.89 12.52
CA GLU A 97 -14.03 17.11 12.85
C GLU A 97 -14.13 18.51 13.44
N TYR A 98 -14.45 19.48 12.58
CA TYR A 98 -14.56 20.89 12.94
C TYR A 98 -15.68 21.11 13.97
N HIS A 99 -15.38 21.90 14.98
CA HIS A 99 -16.36 22.31 15.99
C HIS A 99 -17.22 23.46 15.49
N TYR A 100 -18.41 23.59 16.05
CA TYR A 100 -19.24 24.77 15.90
C TYR A 100 -19.06 25.72 17.07
N TYR A 101 -19.32 27.01 16.84
CA TYR A 101 -19.36 27.97 17.93
C TYR A 101 -20.54 27.64 18.86
N GLY A 102 -20.24 27.23 20.09
CA GLY A 102 -21.21 26.72 21.07
C GLY A 102 -20.80 25.40 21.70
N ASP A 103 -19.90 24.65 21.06
CA ASP A 103 -19.36 23.39 21.58
C ASP A 103 -18.39 23.57 22.78
N GLY A 104 -18.19 24.82 23.23
CA GLY A 104 -17.26 25.15 24.30
C GLY A 104 -15.80 24.82 23.97
N SER A 105 -15.45 24.81 22.69
CA SER A 105 -14.11 24.49 22.19
C SER A 105 -13.08 25.56 22.56
N ILE A 106 -13.48 26.83 22.59
CA ILE A 106 -12.63 27.96 22.97
C ILE A 106 -13.33 28.90 23.94
N ARG A 107 -12.53 29.61 24.74
CA ARG A 107 -12.95 30.76 25.55
C ARG A 107 -11.94 31.89 25.37
N ILE A 108 -12.42 33.09 25.11
CA ILE A 108 -11.57 34.28 24.99
C ILE A 108 -11.65 35.04 26.31
N ASN A 109 -10.50 35.26 26.92
CA ASN A 109 -10.36 36.08 28.13
C ASN A 109 -9.44 37.25 27.81
N GLU A 110 -9.84 38.45 28.19
CA GLU A 110 -8.98 39.62 28.11
C GLU A 110 -8.01 39.63 29.31
N ILE A 111 -6.72 39.77 29.02
CA ILE A 111 -5.65 39.98 30.00
C ILE A 111 -5.38 41.49 30.09
N GLU A 112 -4.58 41.91 31.08
CA GLU A 112 -4.05 43.26 31.17
C GLU A 112 -3.45 43.75 29.83
N ASN A 113 -3.71 45.03 29.51
CA ASN A 113 -3.23 45.75 28.33
C ASN A 113 -3.87 45.37 26.98
N GLY A 114 -5.10 44.83 26.97
CA GLY A 114 -5.83 44.53 25.73
C GLY A 114 -5.32 43.29 24.98
N LEU A 115 -4.50 42.47 25.66
CA LEU A 115 -4.07 41.17 25.17
C LEU A 115 -5.21 40.17 25.31
N LEU A 116 -5.53 39.43 24.25
CA LEU A 116 -6.59 38.43 24.28
C LEU A 116 -6.00 37.03 24.40
N MET A 117 -6.38 36.29 25.43
CA MET A 117 -6.03 34.89 25.60
C MET A 117 -7.14 33.97 25.12
N VAL A 118 -6.81 33.16 24.11
CA VAL A 118 -7.63 32.05 23.64
C VAL A 118 -7.29 30.82 24.46
N ASN A 119 -8.26 30.38 25.25
CA ASN A 119 -8.18 29.16 26.05
C ASN A 119 -8.84 28.03 25.27
N PHE A 120 -8.09 26.96 24.99
CA PHE A 120 -8.60 25.79 24.31
C PHE A 120 -9.08 24.75 25.32
N ASN A 121 -10.21 24.12 25.02
CA ASN A 121 -10.71 23.01 25.81
C ASN A 121 -10.03 21.69 25.41
N ASP A 122 -10.10 20.68 26.26
CA ASP A 122 -9.47 19.37 26.09
C ASP A 122 -9.97 18.61 24.86
N ASN A 123 -11.12 18.99 24.31
CA ASN A 123 -11.67 18.41 23.09
C ASN A 123 -11.04 18.97 21.80
N VAL A 124 -10.15 19.97 21.89
CA VAL A 124 -9.48 20.55 20.72
C VAL A 124 -8.21 19.77 20.40
N TYR A 125 -8.22 19.07 19.26
CA TYR A 125 -7.03 18.39 18.74
C TYR A 125 -6.11 19.34 17.97
N GLY A 126 -6.69 20.25 17.19
CA GLY A 126 -5.96 21.23 16.39
C GLY A 126 -6.78 22.49 16.16
N TYR A 127 -6.08 23.56 15.84
CA TYR A 127 -6.66 24.85 15.55
C TYR A 127 -5.86 25.54 14.43
N ASP A 128 -6.48 26.52 13.80
CA ASP A 128 -5.88 27.44 12.84
C ASP A 128 -6.31 28.86 13.19
N ILE A 129 -5.39 29.82 13.09
CA ILE A 129 -5.65 31.23 13.39
C ILE A 129 -5.11 32.05 12.21
N GLU A 130 -6.02 32.64 11.45
CA GLU A 130 -5.67 33.55 10.38
C GLU A 130 -5.74 34.99 10.89
N LYS A 131 -4.69 35.76 10.67
CA LYS A 131 -4.58 37.18 11.05
C LYS A 131 -4.69 38.02 9.78
N VAL A 132 -5.72 38.85 9.68
CA VAL A 132 -6.00 39.68 8.52
C VAL A 132 -5.97 41.16 8.93
N PRO A 133 -5.23 42.04 8.26
CA PRO A 133 -5.32 43.48 8.53
C PRO A 133 -6.68 44.01 8.05
N THR A 134 -7.28 44.89 8.86
CA THR A 134 -8.51 45.61 8.47
C THR A 134 -8.26 46.47 7.23
N GLU A 135 -9.29 46.63 6.38
CA GLU A 135 -9.20 47.47 5.17
C GLU A 135 -8.81 48.92 5.50
N ASP A 136 -9.29 49.44 6.63
CA ASP A 136 -8.97 50.79 7.12
C ASP A 136 -7.58 50.90 7.76
N GLY A 137 -6.84 49.79 7.88
CA GLY A 137 -5.51 49.74 8.51
C GLY A 137 -5.49 50.06 10.00
N THR A 138 -6.66 50.04 10.66
CA THR A 138 -6.82 50.47 12.06
C THR A 138 -6.44 49.37 13.07
N GLY A 139 -6.31 48.13 12.61
CA GLY A 139 -5.90 46.97 13.40
C GLY A 139 -6.05 45.66 12.63
N TYR A 140 -6.15 44.56 13.37
CA TYR A 140 -6.26 43.20 12.81
C TYR A 140 -7.53 42.48 13.24
N GLU A 141 -8.04 41.67 12.33
CA GLU A 141 -9.08 40.68 12.56
C GLU A 141 -8.45 39.29 12.65
N TYR A 142 -8.98 38.47 13.56
CA TYR A 142 -8.53 37.09 13.75
C TYR A 142 -9.65 36.11 13.44
N TYR A 143 -9.37 35.12 12.59
CA TYR A 143 -10.29 34.04 12.26
C TYR A 143 -9.78 32.75 12.88
N ILE A 144 -10.52 32.19 13.82
CA ILE A 144 -10.14 31.00 14.58
C ILE A 144 -10.97 29.82 14.11
N THR A 145 -10.31 28.74 13.72
CA THR A 145 -10.93 27.45 13.43
C THR A 145 -10.41 26.42 14.43
N THR A 146 -11.28 25.56 14.96
CA THR A 146 -10.85 24.41 15.79
C THR A 146 -11.47 23.10 15.30
N TRP A 147 -10.75 22.00 15.51
CA TRP A 147 -11.23 20.67 15.18
C TRP A 147 -10.75 19.61 16.17
N ASN A 148 -11.51 18.53 16.24
CA ASN A 148 -11.12 17.29 16.87
C ASN A 148 -10.77 16.23 15.80
N SER A 149 -10.39 15.02 16.21
CA SER A 149 -10.31 13.84 15.34
C SER A 149 -10.69 12.59 16.12
N ILE A 150 -11.13 11.54 15.41
CA ILE A 150 -11.43 10.23 16.02
C ILE A 150 -10.18 9.69 16.73
N TRP A 151 -9.01 9.87 16.12
CA TRP A 151 -7.72 9.46 16.67
C TRP A 151 -7.41 10.14 18.02
N HIS A 152 -7.60 11.45 18.12
CA HIS A 152 -7.40 12.18 19.39
C HIS A 152 -8.40 11.72 20.46
N ARG A 153 -9.67 11.55 20.08
CA ARG A 153 -10.72 11.07 20.99
C ARG A 153 -10.44 9.68 21.57
N LEU A 154 -9.90 8.77 20.77
CA LEU A 154 -9.73 7.36 21.15
C LEU A 154 -8.35 7.02 21.73
N ILE A 155 -7.28 7.70 21.27
CA ILE A 155 -5.91 7.23 21.51
C ILE A 155 -5.06 8.28 22.22
N LYS A 156 -5.10 9.55 21.78
CA LYS A 156 -4.22 10.59 22.32
C LYS A 156 -5.02 11.81 22.77
N LYS A 157 -5.43 11.82 24.04
CA LYS A 157 -5.89 13.06 24.69
C LYS A 157 -4.68 13.93 25.01
N SER A 158 -4.55 15.03 24.29
CA SER A 158 -3.65 16.12 24.64
C SER A 158 -4.44 17.41 24.61
N SER A 159 -4.40 18.17 25.69
CA SER A 159 -4.87 19.55 25.71
C SER A 159 -3.91 20.43 24.89
N LYS A 160 -4.42 21.55 24.39
CA LYS A 160 -3.63 22.55 23.69
C LYS A 160 -3.31 23.68 24.66
N ASP A 161 -2.08 24.18 24.57
CA ASP A 161 -1.68 25.36 25.33
C ASP A 161 -2.49 26.57 24.86
N ASN A 162 -2.76 27.47 25.80
CA ASN A 162 -3.47 28.71 25.52
C ASN A 162 -2.59 29.62 24.67
N ILE A 163 -3.23 30.45 23.84
CA ILE A 163 -2.54 31.36 22.92
C ILE A 163 -2.93 32.79 23.25
N ILE A 164 -1.94 33.66 23.21
CA ILE A 164 -2.15 35.10 23.25
C ILE A 164 -2.28 35.58 21.80
N LEU A 165 -3.44 36.14 21.46
CA LEU A 165 -3.60 36.89 20.23
C LEU A 165 -2.87 38.20 20.39
N ASN A 166 -2.18 38.62 19.32
CA ASN A 166 -1.49 39.89 19.25
C ASN A 166 -0.42 40.09 20.37
N PRO A 167 0.64 39.27 20.38
CA PRO A 167 1.72 39.39 21.37
C PRO A 167 2.49 40.73 21.28
N ASP A 168 2.41 41.42 20.14
CA ASP A 168 3.15 42.65 19.86
C ASP A 168 2.39 43.93 20.27
N GLY A 169 1.19 43.80 20.84
CA GLY A 169 0.40 44.93 21.35
C GLY A 169 -0.31 45.77 20.28
N GLU A 170 -0.53 45.21 19.08
CA GLU A 170 -1.34 45.80 18.00
C GLU A 170 -2.83 45.93 18.41
N ARG A 171 -3.67 46.56 17.58
CA ARG A 171 -5.10 46.65 17.90
C ARG A 171 -5.85 45.43 17.37
N VAL A 172 -6.49 44.66 18.24
CA VAL A 172 -7.45 43.60 17.84
C VAL A 172 -8.81 44.25 17.63
N VAL A 173 -9.31 44.23 16.40
CA VAL A 173 -10.60 44.84 16.03
C VAL A 173 -11.74 43.86 16.24
N ALA A 174 -11.58 42.63 15.76
CA ALA A 174 -12.57 41.58 15.87
C ALA A 174 -11.93 40.19 15.91
N VAL A 175 -12.60 39.25 16.57
CA VAL A 175 -12.26 37.83 16.53
C VAL A 175 -13.48 37.04 16.08
N TYR A 176 -13.34 36.31 14.98
CA TYR A 176 -14.38 35.46 14.39
C TYR A 176 -14.08 33.98 14.62
N PHE A 177 -15.11 33.19 14.89
CA PHE A 177 -15.06 31.74 14.87
C PHE A 177 -15.53 31.25 13.51
N TYR A 178 -14.65 30.55 12.80
CA TYR A 178 -15.01 29.95 11.53
C TYR A 178 -16.02 28.84 11.72
N GLN A 179 -17.15 28.90 11.01
CA GLN A 179 -18.14 27.81 11.03
C GLN A 179 -18.04 27.00 9.74
N ALA A 180 -17.52 25.77 9.85
CA ALA A 180 -17.44 24.86 8.72
C ALA A 180 -18.85 24.56 8.13
N TYR A 181 -18.88 24.18 6.85
CA TYR A 181 -20.07 23.72 6.10
C TYR A 181 -21.11 24.79 5.71
N GLY A 182 -20.67 26.01 5.46
CA GLY A 182 -21.52 27.04 4.85
C GLY A 182 -22.37 27.83 5.84
N ASN A 183 -22.05 27.72 7.12
CA ASN A 183 -22.56 28.61 8.15
C ASN A 183 -21.74 29.91 8.16
N GLU A 184 -22.36 31.00 8.58
CA GLU A 184 -21.69 32.29 8.70
C GLU A 184 -20.72 32.27 9.87
N ASP A 185 -19.56 32.89 9.70
CA ASP A 185 -18.56 33.02 10.76
C ASP A 185 -19.14 33.84 11.91
N LYS A 186 -18.89 33.37 13.14
CA LYS A 186 -19.50 33.97 14.32
C LYS A 186 -18.53 34.90 15.02
N LEU A 187 -18.90 36.16 15.15
CA LEU A 187 -18.16 37.12 15.97
C LEU A 187 -18.14 36.67 17.44
N ILE A 188 -16.95 36.65 18.03
CA ILE A 188 -16.71 36.25 19.42
C ILE A 188 -16.27 37.43 20.28
N TYR A 189 -15.52 38.37 19.69
CA TYR A 189 -14.98 39.54 20.36
C TYR A 189 -14.90 40.72 19.39
N GLY A 190 -15.11 41.94 19.87
CA GLY A 190 -15.02 43.17 19.08
C GLY A 190 -16.34 43.57 18.41
N GLU A 191 -16.25 44.52 17.48
CA GLU A 191 -17.37 45.00 16.68
C GLU A 191 -17.17 44.58 15.22
N THR A 192 -18.24 44.16 14.55
CA THR A 192 -18.21 43.74 13.15
C THR A 192 -17.88 44.94 12.26
N ALA A 193 -16.75 44.89 11.56
CA ALA A 193 -16.37 45.93 10.59
C ALA A 193 -17.06 45.77 9.22
N HIS A 194 -17.68 44.61 8.94
CA HIS A 194 -18.18 44.26 7.60
C HIS A 194 -19.62 43.72 7.62
N GLU A 195 -20.46 44.17 6.68
CA GLU A 195 -21.79 43.61 6.37
C GLU A 195 -21.72 42.36 5.46
N GLY A 196 -20.53 41.81 5.22
CA GLY A 196 -20.28 40.75 4.23
C GLY A 196 -19.64 39.50 4.80
N VAL A 197 -20.18 38.33 4.40
CA VAL A 197 -19.69 37.00 4.79
C VAL A 197 -18.41 36.66 4.02
N VAL A 198 -17.27 36.56 4.73
CA VAL A 198 -16.03 36.05 4.15
C VAL A 198 -16.10 34.52 4.08
N SER A 199 -16.50 33.98 2.93
CA SER A 199 -16.50 32.53 2.71
C SER A 199 -15.18 32.07 2.09
N THR A 200 -14.31 31.46 2.89
CA THR A 200 -13.12 30.77 2.39
C THR A 200 -13.54 29.45 1.73
N GLN A 201 -13.42 29.36 0.40
CA GLN A 201 -13.69 28.12 -0.36
C GLN A 201 -12.38 27.41 -0.78
N PRO A 202 -11.82 26.50 0.05
CA PRO A 202 -10.58 25.80 -0.27
C PRO A 202 -10.69 24.72 -1.37
N ARG A 203 -11.87 24.46 -1.94
CA ARG A 203 -12.13 23.25 -2.76
C ARG A 203 -11.85 23.39 -4.26
N LEU A 204 -11.63 24.60 -4.78
CA LEU A 204 -11.59 24.82 -6.23
C LEU A 204 -10.35 24.18 -6.89
N ALA A 205 -9.18 24.23 -6.24
CA ALA A 205 -7.91 23.77 -6.80
C ALA A 205 -7.86 22.26 -7.08
N GLN A 206 -8.44 21.43 -6.21
CA GLN A 206 -8.34 19.96 -6.31
C GLN A 206 -9.17 19.39 -7.47
N ASN A 207 -10.32 20.00 -7.73
CA ASN A 207 -11.19 19.58 -8.82
C ASN A 207 -10.55 19.76 -10.20
N TYR A 208 -9.65 20.75 -10.37
CA TYR A 208 -8.90 20.93 -11.61
C TYR A 208 -7.96 19.75 -11.90
N TYR A 209 -7.24 19.25 -10.89
CA TYR A 209 -6.35 18.10 -11.08
C TYR A 209 -7.12 16.81 -11.43
N ALA A 210 -8.28 16.59 -10.80
CA ALA A 210 -9.18 15.49 -11.15
C ALA A 210 -9.70 15.61 -12.58
N PHE A 211 -10.05 16.82 -13.01
CA PHE A 211 -10.47 17.08 -14.39
C PHE A 211 -9.35 16.76 -15.40
N PHE A 212 -8.12 17.23 -15.17
CA PHE A 212 -6.97 16.92 -16.04
C PHE A 212 -6.70 15.41 -16.10
N ALA A 213 -6.78 14.71 -14.97
CA ALA A 213 -6.63 13.26 -14.93
C ALA A 213 -7.73 12.53 -15.73
N LEU A 214 -8.98 13.01 -15.66
CA LEU A 214 -10.09 12.48 -16.45
C LEU A 214 -9.85 12.65 -17.95
N VAL A 215 -9.44 13.85 -18.38
CA VAL A 215 -9.11 14.12 -19.79
C VAL A 215 -7.99 13.20 -20.27
N LEU A 216 -6.92 13.05 -19.47
CA LEU A 216 -5.81 12.15 -19.81
C LEU A 216 -6.27 10.68 -19.91
N ALA A 217 -7.13 10.21 -18.99
CA ALA A 217 -7.70 8.87 -19.06
C ALA A 217 -8.52 8.65 -20.34
N ILE A 218 -9.34 9.62 -20.74
CA ILE A 218 -10.12 9.57 -21.99
C ILE A 218 -9.19 9.48 -23.20
N ILE A 219 -8.16 10.33 -23.29
CA ILE A 219 -7.18 10.32 -24.39
C ILE A 219 -6.49 8.95 -24.48
N CYS A 220 -5.99 8.43 -23.36
CA CYS A 220 -5.36 7.11 -23.34
C CYS A 220 -6.34 6.00 -23.74
N GLY A 221 -7.60 6.07 -23.30
CA GLY A 221 -8.66 5.13 -23.70
C GLY A 221 -8.94 5.14 -25.21
N VAL A 222 -8.99 6.32 -25.83
CA VAL A 222 -9.14 6.47 -27.29
C VAL A 222 -7.94 5.88 -28.02
N ILE A 223 -6.72 6.17 -27.58
CA ILE A 223 -5.50 5.59 -28.16
C ILE A 223 -5.52 4.06 -28.07
N MET A 224 -5.95 3.50 -26.94
CA MET A 224 -6.10 2.05 -26.77
C MET A 224 -7.15 1.47 -27.73
N PHE A 225 -8.28 2.14 -27.90
CA PHE A 225 -9.35 1.70 -28.80
C PHE A 225 -8.91 1.66 -30.26
N ILE A 226 -8.23 2.71 -30.73
CA ILE A 226 -7.70 2.80 -32.10
C ILE A 226 -6.66 1.70 -32.34
N ASN A 227 -5.81 1.42 -31.36
CA ASN A 227 -4.69 0.48 -31.48
C ASN A 227 -5.00 -0.91 -30.91
N ARG A 228 -6.28 -1.30 -30.83
CA ARG A 228 -6.72 -2.54 -30.17
C ARG A 228 -6.10 -3.81 -30.75
N ASP A 229 -5.76 -3.80 -32.03
CA ASP A 229 -5.18 -4.95 -32.74
C ASP A 229 -3.67 -5.08 -32.48
N ASN A 230 -3.00 -4.00 -32.03
CA ASN A 230 -1.58 -4.01 -31.70
C ASN A 230 -1.36 -4.31 -30.22
N SER A 231 -1.26 -5.60 -29.89
CA SER A 231 -1.10 -6.09 -28.50
C SER A 231 0.08 -5.49 -27.74
N LYS A 232 1.20 -5.18 -28.42
CA LYS A 232 2.39 -4.55 -27.80
C LYS A 232 2.13 -3.10 -27.42
N LEU A 233 1.51 -2.33 -28.32
CA LEU A 233 1.16 -0.94 -28.06
C LEU A 233 0.07 -0.85 -27.00
N LEU A 234 -0.95 -1.72 -27.08
CA LEU A 234 -2.03 -1.80 -26.11
C LEU A 234 -1.51 -2.02 -24.68
N ASN A 235 -0.55 -2.93 -24.48
CA ASN A 235 0.02 -3.19 -23.14
C ASN A 235 0.82 -1.98 -22.59
N LYS A 236 1.55 -1.26 -23.46
CA LYS A 236 2.24 -0.03 -23.07
C LYS A 236 1.24 1.08 -22.71
N THR A 237 0.25 1.31 -23.55
CA THR A 237 -0.78 2.34 -23.32
C THR A 237 -1.64 2.01 -22.11
N LEU A 238 -1.93 0.74 -21.83
CA LEU A 238 -2.62 0.31 -20.62
C LEU A 238 -1.87 0.75 -19.35
N LYS A 239 -0.54 0.56 -19.30
CA LYS A 239 0.27 1.00 -18.15
C LYS A 239 0.20 2.52 -17.95
N VAL A 240 0.21 3.29 -19.04
CA VAL A 240 0.03 4.76 -18.97
C VAL A 240 -1.39 5.13 -18.53
N PHE A 241 -2.43 4.45 -19.04
CA PHE A 241 -3.83 4.65 -18.68
C PHE A 241 -4.13 4.36 -17.21
N LEU A 242 -3.43 3.38 -16.61
CA LEU A 242 -3.61 3.05 -15.20
C LEU A 242 -3.19 4.17 -14.25
N LEU A 243 -2.30 5.07 -14.65
CA LEU A 243 -1.86 6.19 -13.81
C LEU A 243 -2.99 7.21 -13.52
N PRO A 244 -3.66 7.82 -14.52
CA PRO A 244 -4.79 8.72 -14.26
C PRO A 244 -5.97 7.99 -13.61
N VAL A 245 -6.19 6.71 -13.92
CA VAL A 245 -7.24 5.91 -13.25
C VAL A 245 -6.94 5.75 -11.75
N SER A 246 -5.71 5.42 -11.38
CA SER A 246 -5.29 5.38 -9.98
C SER A 246 -5.50 6.71 -9.27
N TYR A 247 -5.19 7.82 -9.95
CA TYR A 247 -5.37 9.16 -9.39
C TYR A 247 -6.84 9.46 -9.14
N LEU A 248 -7.72 9.20 -10.12
CA LEU A 248 -9.16 9.43 -9.99
C LEU A 248 -9.76 8.57 -8.86
N LEU A 249 -9.35 7.31 -8.76
CA LEU A 249 -9.79 6.43 -7.70
C LEU A 249 -9.29 6.92 -6.32
N ALA A 250 -8.03 7.31 -6.22
CA ALA A 250 -7.47 7.88 -5.00
C ALA A 250 -8.20 9.17 -4.59
N HIS A 251 -8.47 10.06 -5.54
CA HIS A 251 -9.22 11.29 -5.33
C HIS A 251 -10.63 10.98 -4.82
N LEU A 252 -11.34 10.01 -5.40
CA LEU A 252 -12.66 9.59 -4.94
C LEU A 252 -12.62 9.02 -3.52
N ILE A 253 -11.68 8.13 -3.22
CA ILE A 253 -11.52 7.55 -1.87
C ILE A 253 -11.28 8.67 -0.86
N VAL A 254 -10.32 9.56 -1.11
CA VAL A 254 -10.03 10.66 -0.18
C VAL A 254 -11.27 11.54 -0.03
N THR A 255 -11.87 12.05 -1.12
CA THR A 255 -13.05 12.92 -1.03
C THR A 255 -14.27 12.29 -0.33
N VAL A 256 -14.54 11.00 -0.53
CA VAL A 256 -15.67 10.28 0.09
C VAL A 256 -15.43 10.03 1.57
N PHE A 257 -14.26 9.49 1.94
CA PHE A 257 -13.95 9.16 3.34
C PHE A 257 -13.58 10.39 4.15
N THR A 258 -13.16 11.46 3.48
CA THR A 258 -12.67 12.69 4.11
C THR A 258 -13.52 13.90 3.78
N LYS A 259 -14.84 13.73 3.56
CA LYS A 259 -15.85 14.81 3.35
C LYS A 259 -15.69 16.06 4.25
N LYS A 260 -14.90 15.94 5.32
CA LYS A 260 -14.60 16.91 6.37
C LYS A 260 -13.18 17.53 6.34
N ILE A 261 -12.30 17.26 5.36
CA ILE A 261 -10.93 17.84 5.35
C ILE A 261 -10.88 19.19 4.62
N PHE A 262 -10.59 20.27 5.35
CA PHE A 262 -10.31 21.59 4.76
C PHE A 262 -8.83 21.82 4.45
N ASN A 263 -7.91 21.02 5.00
CA ASN A 263 -6.48 21.20 4.72
C ASN A 263 -6.10 20.63 3.35
N VAL A 264 -6.06 21.52 2.36
CA VAL A 264 -5.77 21.23 0.94
C VAL A 264 -4.47 20.45 0.78
N MET A 265 -3.40 20.83 1.50
CA MET A 265 -2.08 20.19 1.41
C MET A 265 -2.11 18.76 1.94
N LYS A 266 -2.72 18.52 3.11
CA LYS A 266 -2.85 17.17 3.68
C LYS A 266 -3.60 16.24 2.73
N SER A 267 -4.71 16.71 2.16
CA SER A 267 -5.46 15.94 1.14
C SER A 267 -4.65 15.70 -0.13
N LEU A 268 -3.84 16.66 -0.60
CA LEU A 268 -3.02 16.48 -1.80
C LEU A 268 -1.98 15.37 -1.59
N TYR A 269 -1.24 15.40 -0.47
CA TYR A 269 -0.27 14.35 -0.14
C TYR A 269 -0.93 12.98 0.01
N ALA A 270 -2.11 12.92 0.64
CA ALA A 270 -2.86 11.68 0.79
C ALA A 270 -3.26 11.09 -0.58
N ILE A 271 -3.77 11.92 -1.50
CA ILE A 271 -4.15 11.50 -2.85
C ILE A 271 -2.91 10.98 -3.59
N TRP A 272 -1.78 11.69 -3.55
CA TRP A 272 -0.55 11.28 -4.23
C TRP A 272 -0.03 9.94 -3.71
N LEU A 273 0.05 9.78 -2.39
CA LEU A 273 0.47 8.53 -1.78
C LEU A 273 -0.42 7.35 -2.21
N LEU A 274 -1.74 7.54 -2.13
CA LEU A 274 -2.70 6.50 -2.49
C LEU A 274 -2.67 6.18 -3.99
N THR A 275 -2.45 7.20 -4.85
CA THR A 275 -2.26 7.04 -6.29
C THR A 275 -1.08 6.13 -6.60
N ILE A 276 0.08 6.38 -5.95
CA ILE A 276 1.28 5.57 -6.14
C ILE A 276 1.01 4.12 -5.72
N LEU A 277 0.41 3.90 -4.55
CA LEU A 277 0.12 2.56 -4.05
C LEU A 277 -0.85 1.78 -4.96
N LEU A 278 -1.94 2.42 -5.39
CA LEU A 278 -2.91 1.84 -6.32
C LEU A 278 -2.28 1.54 -7.68
N TYR A 279 -1.46 2.45 -8.20
CA TYR A 279 -0.75 2.25 -9.46
C TYR A 279 0.22 1.08 -9.40
N LEU A 280 1.00 0.94 -8.32
CA LEU A 280 1.87 -0.21 -8.11
C LEU A 280 1.07 -1.52 -8.03
N ALA A 281 -0.09 -1.51 -7.38
CA ALA A 281 -0.96 -2.68 -7.29
C ALA A 281 -1.48 -3.06 -8.69
N TYR A 282 -1.94 -2.10 -9.48
CA TYR A 282 -2.40 -2.35 -10.84
C TYR A 282 -1.28 -2.84 -11.76
N LEU A 283 -0.06 -2.30 -11.64
CA LEU A 283 1.10 -2.79 -12.41
C LEU A 283 1.44 -4.24 -12.06
N MET A 284 1.35 -4.64 -10.79
CA MET A 284 1.55 -6.04 -10.41
C MET A 284 0.48 -6.95 -11.02
N VAL A 285 -0.79 -6.54 -10.99
CA VAL A 285 -1.90 -7.28 -11.61
C VAL A 285 -1.70 -7.39 -13.12
N ALA A 286 -1.38 -6.28 -13.81
CA ALA A 286 -1.15 -6.25 -15.24
C ALA A 286 0.01 -7.18 -15.65
N ASN A 287 1.13 -7.13 -14.93
CA ASN A 287 2.29 -8.01 -15.18
C ASN A 287 1.95 -9.48 -14.89
N TYR A 288 1.15 -9.77 -13.85
CA TYR A 288 0.71 -11.12 -13.54
C TYR A 288 -0.18 -11.69 -14.66
N MET A 289 -1.13 -10.89 -15.17
CA MET A 289 -1.99 -11.25 -16.29
C MET A 289 -1.20 -11.52 -17.58
N GLU A 290 -0.17 -10.71 -17.86
CA GLU A 290 0.72 -10.90 -19.01
C GLU A 290 1.51 -12.22 -18.90
N GLN A 291 2.06 -12.54 -17.72
CA GLN A 291 2.75 -13.81 -17.48
C GLN A 291 1.80 -15.02 -17.61
N TYR A 292 0.55 -14.88 -17.17
CA TYR A 292 -0.45 -15.94 -17.31
C TYR A 292 -0.81 -16.19 -18.78
N LYS A 293 -1.00 -15.12 -19.56
CA LYS A 293 -1.31 -15.21 -21.00
C LYS A 293 -0.17 -15.86 -21.80
N ASN A 294 1.08 -15.47 -21.53
CA ASN A 294 2.26 -16.04 -22.20
C ASN A 294 2.54 -17.51 -21.86
N LYS A 295 1.92 -18.06 -20.81
CA LYS A 295 2.04 -19.48 -20.46
C LYS A 295 0.98 -20.36 -21.14
N LYS A 296 -0.10 -19.76 -21.65
CA LYS A 296 -1.22 -20.46 -22.28
C LYS A 296 -1.07 -20.58 -23.80
N ASN A 297 -0.26 -19.72 -24.41
CA ASN A 297 0.21 -19.81 -25.79
C ASN A 297 1.52 -20.58 -25.84
#